data_AF-A0A1N6M5I1-F1
#
_entry.id   AF-A0A1N6M5I1-F1
#
_cell.length_a   1.000
_cell.length_b   1.000
_cell.length_c   1.000
_cell.angle_alpha   90.00
_cell.angle_beta   90.00
_cell.angle_gamma   90.00
#
_symmetry.space_group_name_H-M   'P 1'
#
loop_
_entity.id
_entity.type
_entity.pdbx_description
1 polymer ?
#
loop_
_entity_poly.entity_id
_entity_poly.type
_entity_poly.pdbx_seq_one_letter_code
_entity_poly.pdbx_strand_id
1 'polypeptide(L)'
;MENLSNRWAGRIYGTNTGNVFLDLNQEAENISGRLRIMDSVFGVSIYAYSGTVDDQIILHCKPESADDGTQHGDVTVKGKLTPQGSIKGEWESTIGTAGTFEIYPHDINATDPAEDARGGNPEQIHNKTIQLGSVRLFKDDILQLVSFIKKDFSTGRVIVTYTQRGSELTKYADDFFNQLDGIDQLNYIKFVIQEPEAYGINRVIVIELVANGTSEIRVSGINESWVLGKAESIYQTIKPKQNSLVTTYRKYGLNLNSVIFVAMLIVLPEIVDWKNRGIFVIVVFALLNFLLFIHNMFIPNTAIYLEQAKPSFLKRAWPSILSWFIAASSSVAAAYLFSILKNGGS
;
A
#
# COMPACT_ATOMS: atom_id res chain seq x y z
N MET A 1 34.28 27.01 2.45
CA MET A 1 34.01 25.58 2.21
C MET A 1 33.36 25.04 3.47
N GLU A 2 32.32 24.23 3.31
CA GLU A 2 31.70 23.55 4.45
C GLU A 2 32.63 22.43 4.93
N ASN A 3 32.77 22.28 6.24
CA ASN A 3 33.52 21.18 6.83
C ASN A 3 32.76 19.87 6.58
N LEU A 4 33.48 18.83 6.18
CA LEU A 4 32.93 17.49 6.10
C LEU A 4 32.57 16.98 7.50
N SER A 5 31.62 16.06 7.59
CA SER A 5 31.31 15.34 8.83
C SER A 5 32.56 14.65 9.38
N ASN A 6 32.64 14.54 10.71
CA ASN A 6 33.78 13.90 11.37
C ASN A 6 33.71 12.38 11.30
N ARG A 7 32.53 11.80 11.09
CA ARG A 7 32.34 10.33 11.04
C ARG A 7 31.62 9.92 9.78
N TRP A 8 32.14 8.88 9.13
CA TRP A 8 31.53 8.27 7.97
C TRP A 8 31.52 6.75 8.07
N ALA A 9 30.49 6.12 7.52
CA ALA A 9 30.41 4.67 7.43
C ALA A 9 29.86 4.23 6.07
N GLY A 10 30.26 3.06 5.61
CA GLY A 10 29.80 2.53 4.33
C GLY A 10 30.47 1.22 3.95
N ARG A 11 30.68 1.04 2.64
CA ARG A 11 31.22 -0.22 2.09
C ARG A 11 32.27 -0.01 1.01
N ILE A 12 33.19 -0.97 0.95
CA ILE A 12 34.11 -1.16 -0.18
C ILE A 12 33.71 -2.38 -1.00
N TYR A 13 33.99 -2.31 -2.29
CA TYR A 13 33.76 -3.35 -3.29
C TYR A 13 35.02 -3.53 -4.13
N GLY A 14 35.20 -4.68 -4.78
CA GLY A 14 36.35 -4.95 -5.65
C GLY A 14 37.05 -6.26 -5.29
N THR A 15 38.38 -6.25 -5.36
CA THR A 15 39.21 -7.41 -4.97
C THR A 15 38.95 -7.84 -3.53
N ASN A 16 38.66 -6.86 -2.65
CA ASN A 16 38.22 -7.07 -1.28
C ASN A 16 36.85 -6.41 -1.06
N THR A 17 36.04 -6.98 -0.16
CA THR A 17 34.70 -6.46 0.17
C THR A 17 34.50 -6.42 1.67
N GLY A 18 33.96 -5.30 2.15
CA GLY A 18 33.90 -5.07 3.58
C GLY A 18 33.14 -3.81 3.97
N ASN A 19 32.85 -3.71 5.26
CA ASN A 19 32.31 -2.49 5.86
C ASN A 19 33.47 -1.57 6.19
N VAL A 20 33.27 -0.27 6.03
CA VAL A 20 34.28 0.74 6.35
C VAL A 20 33.73 1.78 7.31
N PHE A 21 34.62 2.27 8.18
CA PHE A 21 34.35 3.39 9.08
C PHE A 21 35.53 4.35 9.04
N LEU A 22 35.23 5.62 8.74
CA LEU A 22 36.21 6.70 8.59
C LEU A 22 35.97 7.73 9.70
N ASP A 23 37.00 7.97 10.49
CA ASP A 23 37.08 9.06 11.46
C ASP A 23 37.94 10.17 10.85
N LEU A 24 37.36 11.35 10.67
CA LEU A 24 37.88 12.47 9.89
C LEU A 24 38.04 13.70 10.78
N ASN A 25 39.25 14.25 10.74
CA ASN A 25 39.58 15.57 11.27
C ASN A 25 40.01 16.47 10.12
N GLN A 26 39.30 17.58 9.92
CA GLN A 26 39.57 18.54 8.85
C GLN A 26 40.15 19.84 9.40
N GLU A 27 41.32 20.21 8.90
CA GLU A 27 41.97 21.49 9.16
C GLU A 27 42.18 22.21 7.81
N ALA A 28 41.26 23.13 7.50
CA ALA A 28 41.15 23.79 6.19
C ALA A 28 40.97 22.75 5.05
N GLU A 29 41.93 22.64 4.13
CA GLU A 29 41.90 21.71 3.00
C GLU A 29 42.57 20.36 3.33
N ASN A 30 43.26 20.27 4.47
CA ASN A 30 43.93 19.04 4.89
C ASN A 30 42.99 18.20 5.74
N ILE A 31 42.99 16.90 5.50
CA ILE A 31 42.24 15.92 6.30
C ILE A 31 43.16 14.83 6.80
N SER A 32 42.87 14.37 8.01
CA SER A 32 43.58 13.27 8.65
C SER A 32 42.65 12.46 9.52
N GLY A 33 43.06 11.24 9.86
CA GLY A 33 42.31 10.45 10.82
C GLY A 33 42.56 8.96 10.67
N ARG A 34 41.55 8.17 11.00
CA ARG A 34 41.63 6.69 11.02
C ARG A 34 40.55 6.06 10.16
N LEU A 35 40.97 5.16 9.29
CA LEU A 35 40.11 4.31 8.48
C LEU A 35 40.14 2.89 9.06
N ARG A 36 38.96 2.35 9.37
CA ARG A 36 38.78 0.96 9.80
C ARG A 36 38.03 0.21 8.72
N ILE A 37 38.59 -0.91 8.28
CA ILE A 37 38.01 -1.79 7.27
C ILE A 37 37.75 -3.14 7.93
N MET A 38 36.50 -3.58 7.96
CA MET A 38 36.13 -4.94 8.30
C MET A 38 35.96 -5.72 7.01
N ASP A 39 37.03 -6.39 6.57
CA ASP A 39 36.98 -7.31 5.46
C ASP A 39 36.26 -8.60 5.88
N SER A 40 35.38 -9.09 5.00
CA SER A 40 34.56 -10.27 5.28
C SER A 40 35.36 -11.58 5.45
N VAL A 41 36.59 -11.62 4.93
CA VAL A 41 37.48 -12.79 4.95
C VAL A 41 38.65 -12.59 5.91
N PHE A 42 39.26 -11.40 5.91
CA PHE A 42 40.52 -11.14 6.62
C PHE A 42 40.36 -10.39 7.94
N GLY A 43 39.14 -9.99 8.31
CA GLY A 43 38.87 -9.32 9.59
C GLY A 43 39.15 -7.81 9.55
N VAL A 44 39.53 -7.23 10.69
CA VAL A 44 39.67 -5.78 10.85
C VAL A 44 41.08 -5.33 10.48
N SER A 45 41.18 -4.40 9.53
CA SER A 45 42.39 -3.64 9.25
C SER A 45 42.19 -2.18 9.66
N ILE A 46 43.19 -1.59 10.30
CA ILE A 46 43.19 -0.19 10.74
C ILE A 46 44.28 0.57 10.00
N TYR A 47 43.93 1.71 9.40
CA TYR A 47 44.84 2.59 8.69
C TYR A 47 44.78 4.00 9.28
N ALA A 48 45.94 4.62 9.44
CA ALA A 48 46.06 6.07 9.59
C ALA A 48 46.11 6.69 8.21
N TYR A 49 45.40 7.80 7.99
CA TYR A 49 45.44 8.47 6.69
C TYR A 49 45.71 9.96 6.80
N SER A 50 46.27 10.50 5.73
CA SER A 50 46.43 11.93 5.48
C SER A 50 46.00 12.23 4.04
N GLY A 51 45.35 13.36 3.82
CA GLY A 51 44.76 13.68 2.53
C GLY A 51 44.38 15.14 2.37
N THR A 52 43.79 15.44 1.22
CA THR A 52 43.29 16.79 0.91
C THR A 52 41.86 16.73 0.40
N VAL A 53 41.11 17.80 0.66
CA VAL A 53 39.75 18.03 0.17
C VAL A 53 39.78 19.30 -0.69
N ASP A 54 39.58 19.11 -1.99
CA ASP A 54 39.34 20.19 -2.96
C ASP A 54 38.13 19.76 -3.83
N ASP A 55 38.22 19.81 -5.17
CA ASP A 55 37.23 19.20 -6.07
C ASP A 55 37.11 17.66 -5.93
N GLN A 56 38.15 17.04 -5.37
CA GLN A 56 38.21 15.61 -5.07
C GLN A 56 38.82 15.39 -3.68
N ILE A 57 38.40 14.30 -3.05
CA ILE A 57 38.93 13.83 -1.78
C ILE A 57 40.00 12.79 -2.10
N ILE A 58 41.26 13.06 -1.72
CA ILE A 58 42.36 12.13 -1.90
C ILE A 58 42.91 11.75 -0.54
N LEU A 59 42.90 10.45 -0.21
CA LEU A 59 43.45 9.91 1.03
C LEU A 59 44.64 9.00 0.73
N HIS A 60 45.70 9.16 1.52
CA HIS A 60 46.81 8.21 1.57
C HIS A 60 46.80 7.52 2.92
N CYS A 61 46.47 6.23 2.91
CA CYS A 61 46.23 5.40 4.08
C CYS A 61 47.42 4.45 4.30
N LYS A 62 47.98 4.46 5.51
CA LYS A 62 49.05 3.56 5.95
C LYS A 62 48.56 2.65 7.06
N PRO A 63 48.85 1.34 7.03
CA PRO A 63 48.37 0.41 8.05
C PRO A 63 48.97 0.74 9.44
N GLU A 64 48.12 0.82 10.47
CA GLU A 64 48.52 1.07 11.87
C GLU A 64 48.82 -0.24 12.63
N SER A 65 48.20 -1.35 12.24
CA SER A 65 48.40 -2.66 12.86
C SER A 65 48.23 -3.78 11.84
N ALA A 66 49.26 -4.59 11.66
CA ALA A 66 49.15 -5.88 10.98
C ALA A 66 49.09 -6.96 12.06
N ASP A 67 47.98 -7.71 12.12
CA ASP A 67 47.95 -8.95 12.88
C ASP A 67 48.92 -9.96 12.23
N ASP A 68 49.51 -10.84 13.06
CA ASP A 68 50.46 -11.88 12.63
C ASP A 68 49.82 -12.80 11.56
N GLY A 69 50.09 -12.52 10.29
CA GLY A 69 49.70 -13.38 9.16
C GLY A 69 49.19 -12.67 7.90
N THR A 70 48.84 -11.38 7.95
CA THR A 70 48.25 -10.65 6.81
C THR A 70 49.15 -9.51 6.31
N GLN A 71 49.51 -9.55 5.02
CA GLN A 71 50.21 -8.43 4.38
C GLN A 71 49.24 -7.30 4.07
N HIS A 72 49.48 -6.13 4.66
CA HIS A 72 48.72 -4.91 4.39
C HIS A 72 49.57 -3.96 3.52
N GLY A 73 49.03 -3.53 2.38
CA GLY A 73 49.65 -2.50 1.53
C GLY A 73 49.15 -1.11 1.89
N ASP A 74 49.91 -0.08 1.52
CA ASP A 74 49.44 1.30 1.58
C ASP A 74 48.26 1.46 0.60
N VAL A 75 47.21 2.17 1.02
CA VAL A 75 45.98 2.36 0.23
C VAL A 75 45.85 3.81 -0.18
N THR A 76 45.60 4.07 -1.46
CA THR A 76 45.20 5.38 -1.97
C THR A 76 43.71 5.36 -2.28
N VAL A 77 42.98 6.35 -1.75
CA VAL A 77 41.53 6.51 -1.95
C VAL A 77 41.29 7.81 -2.69
N LYS A 78 40.45 7.77 -3.72
CA LYS A 78 40.02 8.96 -4.48
C LYS A 78 38.51 8.99 -4.55
N GLY A 79 37.89 10.03 -3.98
CA GLY A 79 36.44 10.16 -3.89
C GLY A 79 35.92 11.53 -4.30
N LYS A 80 34.62 11.59 -4.57
CA LYS A 80 33.87 12.83 -4.79
C LYS A 80 32.63 12.84 -3.91
N LEU A 81 32.34 14.00 -3.32
CA LEU A 81 31.08 14.26 -2.62
C LEU A 81 29.96 14.33 -3.66
N THR A 82 28.92 13.54 -3.48
CA THR A 82 27.75 13.53 -4.35
C THR A 82 26.72 14.58 -3.90
N PRO A 83 25.80 15.01 -4.79
CA PRO A 83 24.70 15.91 -4.40
C PRO A 83 23.78 15.36 -3.29
N GLN A 84 23.83 14.05 -3.02
CA GLN A 84 23.06 13.37 -1.98
C GLN A 84 23.79 13.30 -0.63
N GLY A 85 24.97 13.90 -0.51
CA GLY A 85 25.76 13.93 0.74
C GLY A 85 26.61 12.69 1.00
N SER A 86 26.68 11.74 0.06
CA SER A 86 27.57 10.56 0.15
C SER A 86 28.91 10.83 -0.53
N ILE A 87 29.98 10.13 -0.14
CA ILE A 87 31.25 10.13 -0.88
C ILE A 87 31.38 8.82 -1.64
N LYS A 88 31.61 8.90 -2.95
CA LYS A 88 31.84 7.73 -3.82
C LYS A 88 33.16 7.85 -4.55
N GLY A 89 33.79 6.71 -4.80
CA GLY A 89 35.04 6.71 -5.54
C GLY A 89 35.72 5.35 -5.66
N GLU A 90 37.03 5.42 -5.85
CA GLU A 90 37.90 4.28 -6.10
C GLU A 90 39.00 4.20 -5.04
N TRP A 91 39.46 2.99 -4.77
CA TRP A 91 40.57 2.71 -3.88
C TRP A 91 41.53 1.72 -4.54
N GLU A 92 42.83 1.87 -4.25
CA GLU A 92 43.89 1.03 -4.78
C GLU A 92 44.98 0.85 -3.72
N SER A 93 45.54 -0.35 -3.62
CA SER A 93 46.62 -0.69 -2.69
C SER A 93 47.93 -0.98 -3.43
N THR A 94 49.06 -0.80 -2.73
CA THR A 94 50.39 -1.14 -3.27
C THR A 94 50.61 -2.64 -3.49
N ILE A 95 49.76 -3.50 -2.94
CA ILE A 95 49.79 -4.96 -3.11
C ILE A 95 48.88 -5.45 -4.26
N GLY A 96 48.34 -4.53 -5.07
CA GLY A 96 47.56 -4.85 -6.26
C GLY A 96 46.08 -5.15 -6.03
N THR A 97 45.56 -4.92 -4.82
CA THR A 97 44.11 -4.93 -4.55
C THR A 97 43.52 -3.56 -4.84
N ALA A 98 42.31 -3.51 -5.41
CA ALA A 98 41.64 -2.28 -5.77
C ALA A 98 40.11 -2.47 -5.88
N GLY A 99 39.39 -1.35 -5.99
CA GLY A 99 37.97 -1.37 -6.29
C GLY A 99 37.28 -0.03 -6.03
N THR A 100 36.00 -0.07 -5.66
CA THR A 100 35.15 1.10 -5.46
C THR A 100 34.62 1.18 -4.03
N PHE A 101 34.16 2.35 -3.62
CA PHE A 101 33.57 2.56 -2.30
C PHE A 101 32.42 3.56 -2.33
N GLU A 102 31.56 3.45 -1.31
CA GLU A 102 30.51 4.43 -1.00
C GLU A 102 30.37 4.55 0.51
N ILE A 103 30.44 5.79 1.02
CA ILE A 103 30.33 6.11 2.46
C ILE A 103 29.36 7.28 2.69
N TYR A 104 28.72 7.28 3.86
CA TYR A 104 27.71 8.25 4.28
C TYR A 104 28.10 8.90 5.61
N PRO A 105 27.68 10.15 5.88
CA PRO A 105 27.97 10.83 7.14
C PRO A 105 27.19 10.18 8.29
N HIS A 106 27.83 10.03 9.45
CA HIS A 106 27.32 9.34 10.64
C HIS A 106 27.71 10.08 11.94
N ASP A 107 27.74 11.42 11.91
CA ASP A 107 28.03 12.20 13.12
C ASP A 107 26.93 12.04 14.17
N ILE A 108 27.33 11.56 15.35
CA ILE A 108 26.43 11.35 16.50
C ILE A 108 26.08 12.69 17.20
N ASN A 109 26.78 13.76 16.83
CA ASN A 109 26.60 15.12 17.35
C ASN A 109 26.15 16.10 16.26
N ALA A 110 25.89 15.64 15.03
CA ALA A 110 25.08 16.42 14.10
C ALA A 110 23.70 16.50 14.74
N THR A 111 23.27 17.74 14.95
CA THR A 111 22.16 18.19 15.76
C THR A 111 20.90 17.33 15.56
N ASP A 112 20.15 17.16 16.65
CA ASP A 112 18.78 16.65 16.76
C ASP A 112 18.11 16.37 15.39
N PRO A 113 17.56 15.17 15.10
CA PRO A 113 16.87 14.88 13.82
C PRO A 113 15.79 15.91 13.41
N ALA A 114 15.41 16.81 14.33
CA ALA A 114 14.55 17.96 14.14
C ALA A 114 15.20 19.21 13.51
N GLU A 115 16.53 19.32 13.39
CA GLU A 115 17.18 20.49 12.75
C GLU A 115 17.49 20.28 11.26
N ASP A 116 17.78 19.05 10.80
CA ASP A 116 17.81 18.73 9.36
C ASP A 116 16.42 18.87 8.70
N ALA A 117 15.34 18.87 9.49
CA ALA A 117 13.98 19.20 9.05
C ALA A 117 13.77 20.68 8.70
N ARG A 118 14.69 21.59 9.10
CA ARG A 118 14.58 23.02 8.78
C ARG A 118 15.24 23.40 7.44
N GLY A 119 15.89 22.43 6.79
CA GLY A 119 16.40 22.49 5.41
C GLY A 119 15.38 22.11 4.35
N GLY A 120 14.12 22.55 4.50
CA GLY A 120 13.24 22.82 3.38
C GLY A 120 12.66 21.66 2.57
N ASN A 121 12.13 20.59 3.19
CA ASN A 121 11.24 19.63 2.50
C ASN A 121 10.21 18.96 3.42
N PRO A 122 9.01 18.59 2.92
CA PRO A 122 7.84 18.39 3.77
C PRO A 122 7.92 17.11 4.60
N GLU A 123 7.85 17.22 5.93
CA GLU A 123 7.70 16.11 6.89
C GLU A 123 6.31 15.42 6.83
N GLN A 124 5.47 15.80 5.87
CA GLN A 124 4.07 15.39 5.82
C GLN A 124 3.78 14.49 4.63
N ILE A 125 3.38 13.25 4.93
CA ILE A 125 2.82 12.33 3.92
C ILE A 125 1.33 12.61 3.80
N HIS A 126 0.90 13.03 2.62
CA HIS A 126 -0.51 13.24 2.32
C HIS A 126 -1.14 11.91 1.93
N ASN A 127 -2.33 11.66 2.47
CA ASN A 127 -3.09 10.44 2.23
C ASN A 127 -4.53 10.79 1.84
N LYS A 128 -4.99 10.26 0.71
CA LYS A 128 -6.40 10.35 0.31
C LYS A 128 -6.97 8.96 0.14
N THR A 129 -8.04 8.68 0.87
CA THR A 129 -8.82 7.45 0.74
C THR A 129 -10.21 7.79 0.20
N ILE A 130 -10.64 7.07 -0.84
CA ILE A 130 -11.98 7.18 -1.44
C ILE A 130 -12.62 5.80 -1.37
N GLN A 131 -13.73 5.68 -0.64
CA GLN A 131 -14.53 4.46 -0.61
C GLN A 131 -15.32 4.33 -1.91
N LEU A 132 -15.26 3.14 -2.49
CA LEU A 132 -15.98 2.77 -3.69
C LEU A 132 -17.32 2.11 -3.32
N GLY A 133 -18.34 2.42 -4.11
CA GLY A 133 -19.61 1.71 -4.09
C GLY A 133 -19.48 0.30 -4.68
N SER A 134 -20.62 -0.31 -5.00
CA SER A 134 -20.61 -1.63 -5.63
C SER A 134 -20.08 -1.52 -7.06
N VAL A 135 -18.95 -2.18 -7.35
CA VAL A 135 -18.28 -2.14 -8.65
C VAL A 135 -18.43 -3.48 -9.35
N ARG A 136 -18.68 -3.44 -10.66
CA ARG A 136 -18.60 -4.63 -11.50
C ARG A 136 -17.57 -4.40 -12.60
N LEU A 137 -16.51 -5.19 -12.58
CA LEU A 137 -15.39 -5.06 -13.52
C LEU A 137 -15.26 -6.30 -14.38
N PHE A 138 -14.94 -6.09 -15.65
CA PHE A 138 -14.55 -7.12 -16.59
C PHE A 138 -13.04 -7.07 -16.85
N LYS A 139 -12.48 -8.12 -17.44
CA LYS A 139 -11.05 -8.19 -17.83
C LYS A 139 -10.54 -6.89 -18.47
N ASP A 140 -11.26 -6.36 -19.45
CA ASP A 140 -10.87 -5.12 -20.16
C ASP A 140 -10.85 -3.90 -19.23
N ASP A 141 -11.79 -3.82 -18.28
CA ASP A 141 -11.84 -2.73 -17.32
C ASP A 141 -10.63 -2.78 -16.37
N ILE A 142 -10.21 -3.98 -15.98
CA ILE A 142 -9.02 -4.18 -15.15
C ILE A 142 -7.75 -3.83 -15.93
N LEU A 143 -7.64 -4.27 -17.19
CA LEU A 143 -6.52 -3.91 -18.07
C LEU A 143 -6.40 -2.40 -18.25
N GLN A 144 -7.54 -1.72 -18.50
CA GLN A 144 -7.60 -0.27 -18.60
C GLN A 144 -7.19 0.41 -17.29
N LEU A 145 -7.66 -0.09 -16.15
CA LEU A 145 -7.30 0.46 -14.84
C LEU A 145 -5.80 0.31 -14.56
N VAL A 146 -5.22 -0.87 -14.79
CA VAL A 146 -3.78 -1.13 -14.64
C VAL A 146 -2.97 -0.21 -15.55
N SER A 147 -3.37 -0.08 -16.81
CA SER A 147 -2.71 0.81 -17.77
C SER A 147 -2.80 2.28 -17.35
N PHE A 148 -3.96 2.68 -16.81
CA PHE A 148 -4.19 4.04 -16.33
C PHE A 148 -3.35 4.40 -15.10
N ILE A 149 -3.24 3.50 -14.11
CA ILE A 149 -2.41 3.77 -12.92
C ILE A 149 -0.92 3.74 -13.26
N LYS A 150 -0.49 2.84 -14.16
CA LYS A 150 0.91 2.70 -14.58
C LYS A 150 1.42 3.94 -15.34
N LYS A 151 0.55 4.66 -16.06
CA LYS A 151 0.93 5.81 -16.91
C LYS A 151 1.74 6.89 -16.20
N ASP A 152 1.47 7.12 -14.92
CA ASP A 152 2.11 8.19 -14.15
C ASP A 152 3.36 7.70 -13.39
N PHE A 153 3.73 6.43 -13.55
CA PHE A 153 4.88 5.80 -12.92
C PHE A 153 5.94 5.47 -13.96
N SER A 154 7.17 5.88 -13.67
CA SER A 154 8.30 5.74 -14.57
C SER A 154 8.97 4.37 -14.46
N THR A 155 9.12 3.89 -13.23
CA THR A 155 9.81 2.63 -12.89
C THR A 155 8.92 1.68 -12.10
N GLY A 156 7.83 2.17 -11.52
CA GLY A 156 6.87 1.39 -10.75
C GLY A 156 6.21 0.29 -11.59
N ARG A 157 6.18 -0.93 -11.03
CA ARG A 157 5.42 -2.05 -11.60
C ARG A 157 4.14 -2.25 -10.78
N VAL A 158 3.03 -2.47 -11.48
CA VAL A 158 1.77 -2.82 -10.83
C VAL A 158 1.87 -4.25 -10.31
N ILE A 159 1.63 -4.41 -9.03
CA ILE A 159 1.51 -5.69 -8.33
C ILE A 159 0.02 -5.96 -8.15
N VAL A 160 -0.39 -7.19 -8.46
CA VAL A 160 -1.75 -7.69 -8.32
C VAL A 160 -1.76 -8.76 -7.24
N THR A 161 -2.54 -8.54 -6.19
CA THR A 161 -2.88 -9.57 -5.19
C THR A 161 -4.32 -10.01 -5.42
N TYR A 162 -4.59 -11.31 -5.45
CA TYR A 162 -5.94 -11.85 -5.63
C TYR A 162 -6.11 -13.15 -4.87
N THR A 163 -7.36 -13.53 -4.57
CA THR A 163 -7.64 -14.81 -3.90
C THR A 163 -8.05 -15.87 -4.91
N GLN A 164 -7.39 -17.02 -4.88
CA GLN A 164 -7.73 -18.21 -5.66
C GLN A 164 -7.75 -19.43 -4.75
N ARG A 165 -8.86 -20.18 -4.76
CA ARG A 165 -9.05 -21.39 -3.94
C ARG A 165 -8.76 -21.20 -2.44
N GLY A 166 -9.06 -20.01 -1.92
CA GLY A 166 -8.85 -19.65 -0.50
C GLY A 166 -7.43 -19.17 -0.15
N SER A 167 -6.50 -19.15 -1.11
CA SER A 167 -5.16 -18.60 -0.91
C SER A 167 -5.01 -17.25 -1.59
N GLU A 168 -4.30 -16.32 -0.96
CA GLU A 168 -3.89 -15.07 -1.58
C GLU A 168 -2.61 -15.27 -2.40
N LEU A 169 -2.66 -14.85 -3.66
CA LEU A 169 -1.55 -14.92 -4.60
C LEU A 169 -1.18 -13.51 -5.04
N THR A 170 0.12 -13.23 -5.07
CA THR A 170 0.67 -11.93 -5.46
C THR A 170 1.60 -12.09 -6.65
N LYS A 171 1.36 -11.34 -7.73
CA LYS A 171 2.16 -11.36 -8.96
C LYS A 171 2.30 -9.96 -9.55
N TYR A 172 3.23 -9.76 -10.47
CA TYR A 172 3.20 -8.57 -11.32
C TYR A 172 1.99 -8.63 -12.27
N ALA A 173 1.46 -7.46 -12.64
CA ALA A 173 0.28 -7.37 -13.49
C ALA A 173 0.46 -8.08 -14.83
N ASP A 174 1.64 -7.95 -15.45
CA ASP A 174 1.94 -8.60 -16.73
C ASP A 174 1.86 -10.14 -16.59
N ASP A 175 2.43 -10.71 -15.52
CA ASP A 175 2.35 -12.14 -15.22
C ASP A 175 0.92 -12.60 -14.90
N PHE A 176 0.16 -11.77 -14.18
CA PHE A 176 -1.24 -12.03 -13.86
C PHE A 176 -2.10 -12.15 -15.12
N PHE A 177 -1.97 -11.20 -16.07
CA PHE A 177 -2.76 -11.23 -17.29
C PHE A 177 -2.35 -12.33 -18.27
N ASN A 178 -1.08 -12.75 -18.23
CA ASN A 178 -0.57 -13.87 -19.03
C ASN A 178 -0.98 -15.24 -18.46
N GLN A 179 -1.43 -15.31 -17.21
CA GLN A 179 -1.76 -16.55 -16.50
C GLN A 179 -3.17 -16.50 -15.88
N LEU A 180 -4.18 -16.22 -16.71
CA LEU A 180 -5.58 -16.19 -16.29
C LEU A 180 -6.30 -17.54 -16.39
N ASP A 181 -5.59 -18.60 -16.79
CA ASP A 181 -6.18 -19.91 -17.07
C ASP A 181 -6.87 -20.50 -15.83
N GLY A 182 -8.18 -20.78 -15.97
CA GLY A 182 -9.00 -21.36 -14.90
C GLY A 182 -9.45 -20.38 -13.81
N ILE A 183 -9.40 -19.07 -14.08
CA ILE A 183 -9.96 -18.03 -13.18
C ILE A 183 -11.16 -17.36 -13.85
N ASP A 184 -12.36 -17.81 -13.52
CA ASP A 184 -13.59 -17.26 -14.14
C ASP A 184 -14.03 -15.96 -13.45
N GLN A 185 -13.96 -15.96 -12.11
CA GLN A 185 -14.40 -14.87 -11.25
C GLN A 185 -13.46 -14.68 -10.06
N LEU A 186 -13.20 -13.42 -9.69
CA LEU A 186 -12.48 -13.06 -8.47
C LEU A 186 -13.41 -12.36 -7.48
N ASN A 187 -13.26 -12.72 -6.20
CA ASN A 187 -13.95 -12.10 -5.08
C ASN A 187 -13.06 -11.11 -4.30
N TYR A 188 -11.76 -11.09 -4.62
CA TYR A 188 -10.77 -10.19 -4.05
C TYR A 188 -9.72 -9.89 -5.10
N ILE A 189 -9.44 -8.60 -5.31
CA ILE A 189 -8.26 -8.16 -6.04
C ILE A 189 -7.75 -6.85 -5.44
N LYS A 190 -6.44 -6.72 -5.39
CA LYS A 190 -5.75 -5.52 -4.93
C LYS A 190 -4.64 -5.17 -5.90
N PHE A 191 -4.64 -3.92 -6.36
CA PHE A 191 -3.59 -3.35 -7.18
C PHE A 191 -2.73 -2.45 -6.33
N VAL A 192 -1.41 -2.65 -6.39
CA VAL A 192 -0.44 -1.80 -5.72
C VAL A 192 0.59 -1.35 -6.74
N ILE A 193 0.86 -0.05 -6.80
CA ILE A 193 2.01 0.49 -7.51
C ILE A 193 2.68 1.53 -6.63
N GLN A 194 4.01 1.50 -6.60
CA GLN A 194 4.81 2.44 -5.85
C GLN A 194 6.09 2.79 -6.61
N GLU A 195 6.58 4.00 -6.40
CA GLU A 195 7.92 4.39 -6.81
C GLU A 195 8.48 5.47 -5.85
N PRO A 196 9.81 5.58 -5.74
CA PRO A 196 10.43 6.67 -4.98
C PRO A 196 10.05 8.03 -5.54
N GLU A 197 9.63 8.96 -4.67
CA GLU A 197 9.32 10.34 -5.04
C GLU A 197 10.46 11.29 -4.65
N ALA A 198 10.63 11.56 -3.35
CA ALA A 198 11.73 12.35 -2.80
C ALA A 198 11.96 11.99 -1.32
N TYR A 199 13.13 12.31 -0.76
CA TYR A 199 13.46 12.10 0.68
C TYR A 199 13.26 10.67 1.18
N GLY A 200 13.43 9.66 0.31
CA GLY A 200 13.18 8.26 0.65
C GLY A 200 11.70 7.90 0.86
N ILE A 201 10.78 8.81 0.59
CA ILE A 201 9.34 8.58 0.63
C ILE A 201 8.87 8.10 -0.74
N ASN A 202 8.12 7.00 -0.74
CA ASN A 202 7.48 6.50 -1.95
C ASN A 202 6.12 7.17 -2.14
N ARG A 203 5.79 7.48 -3.40
CA ARG A 203 4.40 7.68 -3.78
C ARG A 203 3.76 6.33 -4.08
N VAL A 204 2.56 6.11 -3.57
CA VAL A 204 1.91 4.80 -3.56
C VAL A 204 0.45 4.95 -3.96
N ILE A 205 -0.02 4.02 -4.80
CA ILE A 205 -1.44 3.84 -5.11
C ILE A 205 -1.81 2.42 -4.73
N VAL A 206 -2.88 2.30 -3.93
CA VAL A 206 -3.51 1.03 -3.59
C VAL A 206 -4.97 1.10 -4.03
N ILE A 207 -5.40 0.15 -4.84
CA ILE A 207 -6.82 -0.03 -5.17
C ILE A 207 -7.21 -1.40 -4.69
N GLU A 208 -8.08 -1.46 -3.69
CA GLU A 208 -8.52 -2.70 -3.08
C GLU A 208 -10.01 -2.91 -3.36
N LEU A 209 -10.31 -4.03 -4.00
CA LEU A 209 -11.66 -4.38 -4.43
C LEU A 209 -12.05 -5.70 -3.78
N VAL A 210 -13.03 -5.63 -2.89
CA VAL A 210 -13.49 -6.77 -2.09
C VAL A 210 -14.94 -7.09 -2.44
N ALA A 211 -15.27 -8.38 -2.54
CA ALA A 211 -16.65 -8.84 -2.69
C ALA A 211 -17.47 -8.57 -1.43
N ASN A 212 -16.86 -8.68 -0.25
CA ASN A 212 -17.51 -8.41 1.03
C ASN A 212 -16.72 -7.33 1.78
N GLY A 213 -17.40 -6.30 2.27
CA GLY A 213 -16.78 -5.14 2.92
C GLY A 213 -16.84 -3.87 2.07
N THR A 214 -15.87 -2.98 2.27
CA THR A 214 -15.71 -1.70 1.58
C THR A 214 -14.52 -1.76 0.63
N SER A 215 -14.78 -1.58 -0.65
CA SER A 215 -13.73 -1.39 -1.65
C SER A 215 -13.23 0.05 -1.57
N GLU A 216 -11.95 0.30 -1.80
CA GLU A 216 -11.37 1.62 -1.65
C GLU A 216 -10.19 1.90 -2.59
N ILE A 217 -9.98 3.17 -2.85
CA ILE A 217 -8.78 3.72 -3.48
C ILE A 217 -8.02 4.47 -2.39
N ARG A 218 -6.73 4.19 -2.25
CA ARG A 218 -5.82 4.89 -1.37
C ARG A 218 -4.64 5.40 -2.16
N VAL A 219 -4.37 6.70 -2.06
CA VAL A 219 -3.23 7.35 -2.68
C VAL A 219 -2.42 8.05 -1.59
N SER A 220 -1.11 7.86 -1.64
CA SER A 220 -0.15 8.39 -0.67
C SER A 220 1.03 9.03 -1.41
N GLY A 221 1.51 10.16 -0.93
CA GLY A 221 2.67 10.86 -1.51
C GLY A 221 3.00 12.16 -0.77
N ILE A 222 4.07 12.82 -1.20
CA ILE A 222 4.59 14.06 -0.59
C ILE A 222 3.81 15.28 -1.09
N ASN A 223 3.26 15.23 -2.30
CA ASN A 223 2.53 16.36 -2.89
C ASN A 223 1.00 16.18 -2.73
N GLU A 224 0.37 17.02 -1.92
CA GLU A 224 -1.09 16.99 -1.69
C GLU A 224 -1.91 17.10 -2.99
N SER A 225 -1.53 18.02 -3.88
CA SER A 225 -2.24 18.25 -5.15
C SER A 225 -2.21 17.01 -6.02
N TRP A 226 -1.06 16.32 -6.08
CA TRP A 226 -0.93 15.06 -6.79
C TRP A 226 -1.78 13.95 -6.14
N VAL A 227 -1.72 13.83 -4.80
CA VAL A 227 -2.48 12.81 -4.06
C VAL A 227 -3.98 12.97 -4.27
N LEU A 228 -4.51 14.20 -4.12
CA LEU A 228 -5.92 14.51 -4.34
C LEU A 228 -6.33 14.28 -5.80
N GLY A 229 -5.56 14.83 -6.74
CA GLY A 229 -5.84 14.73 -8.17
C GLY A 229 -5.82 13.29 -8.68
N LYS A 230 -4.84 12.49 -8.24
CA LYS A 230 -4.71 11.09 -8.66
C LYS A 230 -5.81 10.21 -8.06
N ALA A 231 -6.13 10.38 -6.78
CA ALA A 231 -7.23 9.66 -6.15
C ALA A 231 -8.57 9.94 -6.87
N GLU A 232 -8.87 11.21 -7.14
CA GLU A 232 -10.10 11.60 -7.84
C GLU A 232 -10.12 11.09 -9.29
N SER A 233 -8.99 11.15 -9.99
CA SER A 233 -8.91 10.67 -11.38
C SER A 233 -9.15 9.16 -11.47
N ILE A 234 -8.57 8.36 -10.56
CA ILE A 234 -8.84 6.92 -10.46
C ILE A 234 -10.32 6.68 -10.14
N TYR A 235 -10.87 7.44 -9.19
CA TYR A 235 -12.29 7.34 -8.83
C TYR A 235 -13.19 7.60 -10.03
N GLN A 236 -12.95 8.66 -10.81
CA GLN A 236 -13.73 8.97 -12.01
C GLN A 236 -13.60 7.91 -13.10
N THR A 237 -12.46 7.19 -13.19
CA THR A 237 -12.31 6.03 -14.08
C THR A 237 -13.19 4.85 -13.65
N ILE A 238 -13.32 4.61 -12.34
CA ILE A 238 -14.09 3.47 -11.79
C ILE A 238 -15.58 3.81 -11.67
N LYS A 239 -15.95 5.08 -11.45
CA LYS A 239 -17.32 5.54 -11.19
C LYS A 239 -18.36 5.07 -12.23
N PRO A 240 -18.11 5.07 -13.55
CA PRO A 240 -19.06 4.55 -14.54
C PRO A 240 -19.32 3.03 -14.42
N LYS A 241 -18.41 2.31 -13.77
CA LYS A 241 -18.51 0.86 -13.51
C LYS A 241 -19.20 0.55 -12.19
N GLN A 242 -19.59 1.58 -11.42
CA GLN A 242 -20.38 1.41 -10.21
C GLN A 242 -21.86 1.22 -10.54
N ASN A 243 -22.50 0.27 -9.87
CA ASN A 243 -23.94 0.14 -9.94
C ASN A 243 -24.59 1.06 -8.90
N SER A 244 -25.02 2.25 -9.35
CA SER A 244 -25.64 3.26 -8.48
C SER A 244 -26.86 2.73 -7.71
N LEU A 245 -27.66 1.83 -8.31
CA LEU A 245 -28.81 1.24 -7.64
C LEU A 245 -28.38 0.33 -6.48
N VAL A 246 -27.37 -0.52 -6.69
CA VAL A 246 -26.85 -1.41 -5.64
C VAL A 246 -26.13 -0.61 -4.56
N THR A 247 -25.34 0.40 -4.94
CA THR A 247 -24.66 1.30 -4.00
C THR A 247 -25.64 2.07 -3.12
N THR A 248 -26.69 2.65 -3.72
CA THR A 248 -27.74 3.37 -3.00
C THR A 248 -28.53 2.42 -2.12
N TYR A 249 -28.90 1.25 -2.64
CA TYR A 249 -29.62 0.23 -1.86
C TYR A 249 -28.80 -0.33 -0.70
N ARG A 250 -27.46 -0.39 -0.77
CA ARG A 250 -26.65 -0.83 0.37
C ARG A 250 -26.44 0.30 1.39
N LYS A 251 -26.26 1.54 0.91
CA LYS A 251 -26.16 2.75 1.76
C LYS A 251 -27.45 3.03 2.52
N TYR A 252 -28.60 2.77 1.90
CA TYR A 252 -29.92 3.09 2.45
C TYR A 252 -30.80 1.86 2.71
N GLY A 253 -30.36 0.63 2.44
CA GLY A 253 -31.13 -0.60 2.70
C GLY A 253 -31.34 -0.86 4.18
N LEU A 254 -30.42 -0.36 5.02
CA LEU A 254 -30.62 -0.24 6.47
C LEU A 254 -31.83 0.64 6.82
N ASN A 255 -32.22 1.59 5.97
CA ASN A 255 -33.44 2.39 6.19
C ASN A 255 -34.72 1.58 5.94
N LEU A 256 -34.70 0.52 5.12
CA LEU A 256 -35.87 -0.34 4.97
C LEU A 256 -36.18 -1.07 6.28
N ASN A 257 -35.15 -1.58 6.96
CA ASN A 257 -35.32 -2.20 8.28
C ASN A 257 -35.84 -1.19 9.30
N SER A 258 -35.34 0.05 9.27
CA SER A 258 -35.86 1.14 10.11
C SER A 258 -37.32 1.47 9.80
N VAL A 259 -37.71 1.49 8.52
CA VAL A 259 -39.11 1.73 8.10
C VAL A 259 -40.02 0.59 8.54
N ILE A 260 -39.61 -0.67 8.38
CA ILE A 260 -40.36 -1.85 8.84
C ILE A 260 -40.47 -1.85 10.36
N PHE A 261 -39.41 -1.49 11.08
CA PHE A 261 -39.41 -1.36 12.53
C PHE A 261 -40.35 -0.25 13.02
N VAL A 262 -40.32 0.92 12.38
CA VAL A 262 -41.25 2.02 12.68
C VAL A 262 -42.70 1.62 12.37
N ALA A 263 -42.95 0.95 11.23
CA ALA A 263 -44.27 0.43 10.89
C ALA A 263 -44.75 -0.60 11.93
N MET A 264 -43.87 -1.48 12.40
CA MET A 264 -44.17 -2.42 13.49
C MET A 264 -44.58 -1.67 14.76
N LEU A 265 -43.85 -0.62 15.16
CA LEU A 265 -44.18 0.18 16.35
C LEU A 265 -45.54 0.89 16.24
N ILE A 266 -45.90 1.38 15.04
CA ILE A 266 -47.19 2.03 14.80
C ILE A 266 -48.35 1.03 14.96
N VAL A 267 -48.14 -0.21 14.51
CA VAL A 267 -49.18 -1.24 14.42
C VAL A 267 -49.30 -2.06 15.73
N LEU A 268 -48.24 -2.11 16.53
CA LEU A 268 -48.17 -2.87 17.78
C LEU A 268 -49.32 -2.59 18.78
N PRO A 269 -49.80 -1.34 18.97
CA PRO A 269 -50.88 -1.04 19.89
C PRO A 269 -52.22 -1.68 19.51
N GLU A 270 -52.45 -1.97 18.22
CA GLU A 270 -53.72 -2.53 17.73
C GLU A 270 -53.92 -4.01 18.10
N ILE A 271 -52.85 -4.73 18.44
CA ILE A 271 -52.94 -6.11 18.92
C ILE A 271 -53.30 -6.03 20.40
N VAL A 272 -54.44 -6.57 20.84
CA VAL A 272 -54.89 -6.39 22.24
C VAL A 272 -54.14 -7.32 23.21
N ASP A 273 -53.97 -8.59 22.82
CA ASP A 273 -53.35 -9.61 23.68
C ASP A 273 -51.82 -9.51 23.72
N TRP A 274 -51.25 -9.62 24.92
CA TRP A 274 -49.80 -9.47 25.13
C TRP A 274 -49.01 -10.64 24.54
N LYS A 275 -49.57 -11.86 24.51
CA LYS A 275 -48.89 -13.02 23.91
C LYS A 275 -48.83 -12.85 22.40
N ASN A 276 -49.94 -12.45 21.77
CA ASN A 276 -49.99 -12.15 20.34
C ASN A 276 -49.05 -11.00 19.95
N ARG A 277 -48.92 -9.95 20.79
CA ARG A 277 -47.91 -8.90 20.61
C ARG A 277 -46.49 -9.47 20.60
N GLY A 278 -46.17 -10.32 21.58
CA GLY A 278 -44.84 -10.96 21.68
C GLY A 278 -44.52 -11.81 20.46
N ILE A 279 -45.48 -12.64 20.01
CA ILE A 279 -45.35 -13.47 18.80
C ILE A 279 -45.11 -12.59 17.58
N PHE A 280 -45.88 -11.52 17.40
CA PHE A 280 -45.73 -10.59 16.28
C PHE A 280 -44.33 -9.98 16.22
N VAL A 281 -43.82 -9.47 17.36
CA VAL A 281 -42.48 -8.89 17.44
C VAL A 281 -41.41 -9.92 17.10
N ILE A 282 -41.47 -11.12 17.67
CA ILE A 282 -40.49 -12.19 17.41
C ILE A 282 -40.45 -12.55 15.91
N VAL A 283 -41.61 -12.69 15.28
CA VAL A 283 -41.70 -13.06 13.86
C VAL A 283 -41.18 -11.95 12.96
N VAL A 284 -41.52 -10.68 13.25
CA VAL A 284 -40.99 -9.54 12.49
C VAL A 284 -39.47 -9.46 12.62
N PHE A 285 -38.91 -9.63 13.83
CA PHE A 285 -37.46 -9.68 14.01
C PHE A 285 -36.79 -10.87 13.32
N ALA A 286 -37.43 -12.04 13.30
CA ALA A 286 -36.93 -13.21 12.57
C ALA A 286 -36.91 -12.94 11.05
N LEU A 287 -37.96 -12.32 10.50
CA LEU A 287 -38.02 -11.92 9.09
C LEU A 287 -36.97 -10.87 8.73
N LEU A 288 -36.76 -9.87 9.59
CA LEU A 288 -35.72 -8.85 9.39
C LEU A 288 -34.31 -9.46 9.39
N ASN A 289 -34.03 -10.36 10.33
CA ASN A 289 -32.75 -11.08 10.38
C ASN A 289 -32.57 -12.00 9.17
N PHE A 290 -33.61 -12.70 8.75
CA PHE A 290 -33.58 -13.54 7.55
C PHE A 290 -33.31 -12.71 6.29
N LEU A 291 -33.95 -11.55 6.17
CA LEU A 291 -33.73 -10.64 5.05
C LEU A 291 -32.29 -10.09 5.03
N LEU A 292 -31.74 -9.70 6.19
CA LEU A 292 -30.34 -9.31 6.33
C LEU A 292 -29.37 -10.44 5.95
N PHE A 293 -29.66 -11.67 6.38
CA PHE A 293 -28.87 -12.86 6.06
C PHE A 293 -28.83 -13.12 4.55
N ILE A 294 -30.00 -13.15 3.89
CA ILE A 294 -30.11 -13.32 2.44
C ILE A 294 -29.42 -12.17 1.70
N HIS A 295 -29.57 -10.93 2.16
CA HIS A 295 -28.94 -9.75 1.55
C HIS A 295 -27.41 -9.89 1.51
N ASN A 296 -26.80 -10.26 2.64
CA ASN A 296 -25.36 -10.45 2.76
C ASN A 296 -24.85 -11.65 1.94
N MET A 297 -25.69 -12.67 1.73
CA MET A 297 -25.30 -13.86 0.99
C MET A 297 -25.32 -13.67 -0.53
N PHE A 298 -26.24 -12.86 -1.09
CA PHE A 298 -26.49 -12.83 -2.53
C PHE A 298 -26.01 -11.58 -3.28
N ILE A 299 -25.68 -10.47 -2.60
CA ILE A 299 -25.26 -9.23 -3.27
C ILE A 299 -23.80 -8.90 -2.92
N PRO A 300 -22.82 -9.40 -3.70
CA PRO A 300 -21.43 -9.02 -3.50
C PRO A 300 -21.22 -7.53 -3.82
N ASN A 301 -20.41 -6.85 -3.01
CA ASN A 301 -19.97 -5.47 -3.20
C ASN A 301 -19.22 -5.32 -4.53
N THR A 302 -18.27 -6.21 -4.78
CA THR A 302 -17.50 -6.21 -6.02
C THR A 302 -17.63 -7.57 -6.70
N ALA A 303 -17.94 -7.56 -8.00
CA ALA A 303 -17.94 -8.76 -8.83
C ALA A 303 -16.99 -8.54 -10.00
N ILE A 304 -15.99 -9.41 -10.11
CA ILE A 304 -14.90 -9.28 -11.08
C ILE A 304 -14.91 -10.50 -11.99
N TYR A 305 -15.23 -10.27 -13.26
CA TYR A 305 -15.34 -11.33 -14.27
C TYR A 305 -14.15 -11.29 -15.21
N LEU A 306 -13.41 -12.38 -15.30
CA LEU A 306 -12.20 -12.47 -16.12
C LEU A 306 -12.43 -13.17 -17.47
N GLU A 307 -13.52 -13.93 -17.61
CA GLU A 307 -13.96 -14.47 -18.89
C GLU A 307 -14.64 -13.43 -19.81
N GLN A 308 -14.49 -13.62 -21.13
CA GLN A 308 -14.92 -12.68 -22.18
C GLN A 308 -16.44 -12.49 -22.31
N ALA A 309 -17.26 -13.38 -21.76
CA ALA A 309 -18.70 -13.32 -21.93
C ALA A 309 -19.34 -12.38 -20.90
N LYS A 310 -19.60 -11.13 -21.30
CA LYS A 310 -20.50 -10.24 -20.55
C LYS A 310 -21.82 -10.98 -20.29
N PRO A 311 -22.18 -11.29 -19.03
CA PRO A 311 -23.41 -12.04 -18.75
C PRO A 311 -24.63 -11.26 -19.27
N SER A 312 -25.70 -11.96 -19.67
CA SER A 312 -26.91 -11.30 -20.17
C SER A 312 -27.50 -10.34 -19.13
N PHE A 313 -28.26 -9.33 -19.57
CA PHE A 313 -28.88 -8.33 -18.69
C PHE A 313 -29.70 -8.97 -17.55
N LEU A 314 -30.37 -10.08 -17.85
CA LEU A 314 -31.15 -10.84 -16.88
C LEU A 314 -30.27 -11.48 -15.79
N LYS A 315 -29.17 -12.15 -16.17
CA LYS A 315 -28.19 -12.69 -15.20
C LYS A 315 -27.53 -11.57 -14.37
N ARG A 316 -27.39 -10.38 -14.93
CA ARG A 316 -26.81 -9.20 -14.25
C ARG A 316 -27.72 -8.56 -13.21
N ALA A 317 -29.03 -8.57 -13.42
CA ALA A 317 -30.03 -7.92 -12.57
C ALA A 317 -30.72 -8.88 -11.58
N TRP A 318 -30.66 -10.19 -11.83
CA TRP A 318 -31.34 -11.22 -11.02
C TRP A 318 -31.09 -11.12 -9.50
N PRO A 319 -29.84 -10.90 -8.99
CA PRO A 319 -29.62 -10.79 -7.55
C PRO A 319 -30.35 -9.60 -6.92
N SER A 320 -30.42 -8.46 -7.62
CA SER A 320 -31.13 -7.27 -7.16
C SER A 320 -32.65 -7.44 -7.24
N ILE A 321 -33.15 -8.09 -8.29
CA ILE A 321 -34.58 -8.40 -8.45
C ILE A 321 -35.03 -9.37 -7.35
N LEU A 322 -34.24 -10.40 -7.08
CA LEU A 322 -34.52 -11.39 -6.02
C LEU A 322 -34.58 -10.72 -4.64
N SER A 323 -33.65 -9.80 -4.34
CA SER A 323 -33.67 -9.03 -3.10
C SER A 323 -34.94 -8.19 -2.93
N TRP A 324 -35.38 -7.51 -3.99
CA TRP A 324 -36.64 -6.75 -3.97
C TRP A 324 -37.86 -7.64 -3.78
N PHE A 325 -37.90 -8.78 -4.46
CA PHE A 325 -38.98 -9.76 -4.33
C PHE A 325 -39.06 -10.34 -2.91
N ILE A 326 -37.91 -10.63 -2.29
CA ILE A 326 -37.84 -11.14 -0.90
C ILE A 326 -38.28 -10.06 0.10
N ALA A 327 -37.91 -8.80 -0.12
CA ALA A 327 -38.39 -7.70 0.72
C ALA A 327 -39.90 -7.46 0.61
N ALA A 328 -40.44 -7.49 -0.62
CA ALA A 328 -41.88 -7.36 -0.86
C ALA A 328 -42.67 -8.52 -0.24
N SER A 329 -42.23 -9.77 -0.45
CA SER A 329 -42.89 -10.95 0.13
C SER A 329 -42.83 -11.00 1.66
N SER A 330 -41.71 -10.58 2.26
CA SER A 330 -41.59 -10.47 3.73
C SER A 330 -42.55 -9.42 4.30
N SER A 331 -42.73 -8.30 3.58
CA SER A 331 -43.67 -7.25 3.98
C SER A 331 -45.13 -7.72 3.89
N VAL A 332 -45.48 -8.46 2.84
CA VAL A 332 -46.81 -9.09 2.68
C VAL A 332 -47.05 -10.15 3.76
N ALA A 333 -46.05 -10.97 4.08
CA ALA A 333 -46.14 -11.98 5.14
C ALA A 333 -46.38 -11.33 6.51
N ALA A 334 -45.66 -10.24 6.82
CA ALA A 334 -45.86 -9.49 8.06
C ALA A 334 -47.27 -8.86 8.16
N ALA A 335 -47.78 -8.29 7.05
CA ALA A 335 -49.12 -7.73 6.99
C ALA A 335 -50.22 -8.81 7.14
N TYR A 336 -50.01 -9.98 6.53
CA TYR A 336 -50.91 -11.13 6.65
C TYR A 336 -50.96 -11.68 8.09
N LEU A 337 -49.79 -11.83 8.73
CA LEU A 337 -49.68 -12.22 10.14
C LEU A 337 -50.37 -11.22 11.06
N PHE A 338 -50.18 -9.93 10.83
CA PHE A 338 -50.88 -8.89 11.58
C PHE A 338 -52.41 -9.04 11.46
N SER A 339 -52.94 -9.25 10.25
CA SER A 339 -54.37 -9.46 10.02
C SER A 339 -54.92 -10.67 10.79
N ILE A 340 -54.19 -11.80 10.80
CA ILE A 340 -54.57 -13.00 11.57
C ILE A 340 -54.56 -12.73 13.06
N LEU A 341 -53.49 -12.11 13.59
CA LEU A 341 -53.33 -11.88 15.03
C LEU A 341 -54.28 -10.81 15.56
N LYS A 342 -54.76 -9.90 14.71
CA LYS A 342 -55.81 -8.94 15.01
C LYS A 342 -57.20 -9.59 15.05
N ASN A 343 -57.50 -10.48 14.09
CA ASN A 343 -58.82 -11.09 13.95
C ASN A 343 -59.00 -12.39 14.75
N GLY A 344 -57.92 -13.08 15.13
CA GLY A 344 -57.95 -14.32 15.91
C GLY A 344 -58.15 -14.11 17.42
N GLY A 345 -58.39 -12.87 17.85
CA GLY A 345 -58.68 -12.48 19.22
C GLY A 345 -60.17 -12.20 19.50
N SER A 346 -61.08 -12.55 18.60
CA SER A 346 -62.54 -12.52 18.84
C SER A 346 -63.04 -13.84 19.40
#